data_AF-A0AAG5DGC4-F1
#
_entry.id   AF-A0AAG5DGC4-F1
#
_cell.length_a   1.000
_cell.length_b   1.000
_cell.length_c   1.000
_cell.angle_alpha   90.00
_cell.angle_beta   90.00
_cell.angle_gamma   90.00
#
_symmetry.space_group_name_H-M   'P 1'
#
loop_
_entity.id
_entity.type
_entity.pdbx_description
1 polymer ?
#
loop_
_entity_poly.entity_id
_entity_poly.type
_entity_poly.pdbx_seq_one_letter_code
_entity_poly.pdbx_strand_id
1 'polypeptide(L)'
;MDHSATVDVAQEDAEVLRSLVVPLEEEIKSLKEKLRLAYEEIETFAARDNKDVQTSALIGMLTPSASTVGAVGSSSGSTTGPAQQVPAEEPAACEHCATLEARLAQQLESERKQTATLEKSVERLKEQVAKEAALRADLEVQWHKKREEHKNEVQQVADRTAQTEAVLEKLRRDCAQLKVALKGELHKLTEEREHVYYKLNSLQQDNEFLSGKYIANSDALKDQEINFPQSIEELQELVLTLHENLIVTKTGCEFAERKARSMQDEVALLQEQQHCRDRDSKKVEVHYMQKHYQLQEQLKKQQHDFQHLAGQRDELERAEAELKKQNSELRMQIIELQATSERLERQNGDLRNKMTVLQEDLANNEAVQKDFVKLSQSLQMQLEKIRSADTQVRWQDDDDVDQCANCKKDFTVTRRKQHCRHCGTIYCQPCLSKSVPSGPNRKPARVCDVCHTLLVQDTAPYFSREPPQSP
;
A
#
# COMPACT_ATOMS: atom_id res chain seq x y z
N MET A 1 -58.63 -16.92 17.77
CA MET A 1 -57.83 -16.12 18.74
C MET A 1 -56.40 -15.86 18.23
N ASP A 2 -55.82 -16.72 17.38
CA ASP A 2 -54.44 -16.53 16.88
C ASP A 2 -54.18 -15.41 15.86
N HIS A 3 -55.21 -14.85 15.19
CA HIS A 3 -55.00 -13.76 14.24
C HIS A 3 -54.82 -12.38 14.89
N SER A 4 -55.26 -12.19 16.14
CA SER A 4 -55.06 -10.92 16.86
C SER A 4 -53.60 -10.79 17.30
N ALA A 5 -53.03 -11.85 17.88
CA ALA A 5 -51.67 -11.85 18.40
C ALA A 5 -50.59 -11.62 17.31
N THR A 6 -50.81 -12.12 16.09
CA THR A 6 -49.85 -11.90 14.98
C THR A 6 -49.90 -10.50 14.39
N VAL A 7 -51.03 -9.79 14.52
CA VAL A 7 -51.17 -8.41 14.04
C VAL A 7 -50.53 -7.45 15.05
N ASP A 8 -50.70 -7.71 16.34
CA ASP A 8 -50.09 -6.91 17.40
C ASP A 8 -48.55 -6.98 17.35
N VAL A 9 -47.97 -8.17 17.19
CA VAL A 9 -46.49 -8.34 17.08
C VAL A 9 -45.92 -7.66 15.82
N ALA A 10 -46.61 -7.74 14.68
CA ALA A 10 -46.16 -7.07 13.46
C ALA A 10 -46.26 -5.54 13.56
N GLN A 11 -47.21 -5.03 14.35
CA GLN A 11 -47.39 -3.61 14.57
C GLN A 11 -46.36 -3.05 15.56
N GLU A 12 -46.02 -3.82 16.61
CA GLU A 12 -44.92 -3.53 17.53
C GLU A 12 -43.56 -3.52 16.80
N ASP A 13 -43.27 -4.53 15.98
CA ASP A 13 -42.03 -4.58 15.19
C ASP A 13 -41.93 -3.39 14.21
N ALA A 14 -43.04 -2.97 13.61
CA ALA A 14 -43.08 -1.81 12.73
C ALA A 14 -42.88 -0.47 13.48
N GLU A 15 -43.34 -0.37 14.73
CA GLU A 15 -43.08 0.80 15.58
C GLU A 15 -41.63 0.85 16.06
N VAL A 16 -41.04 -0.29 16.41
CA VAL A 16 -39.61 -0.38 16.77
C VAL A 16 -38.74 0.03 15.58
N LEU A 17 -39.03 -0.49 14.38
CA LEU A 17 -38.30 -0.10 13.16
C LEU A 17 -38.47 1.39 12.85
N ARG A 18 -39.67 1.96 13.00
CA ARG A 18 -39.88 3.41 12.84
C ARG A 18 -39.08 4.22 13.87
N SER A 19 -38.99 3.76 15.11
CA SER A 19 -38.23 4.43 16.17
C SER A 19 -36.71 4.48 15.91
N LEU A 20 -36.20 3.53 15.13
CA LEU A 20 -34.78 3.46 14.76
C LEU A 20 -34.48 4.16 13.44
N VAL A 21 -35.38 4.05 12.45
CA VAL A 21 -35.15 4.59 11.10
C VAL A 21 -35.33 6.10 11.04
N VAL A 22 -36.34 6.65 11.71
CA VAL A 22 -36.62 8.11 11.66
C VAL A 22 -35.44 8.95 12.19
N PRO A 23 -34.82 8.63 13.34
CA PRO A 23 -33.64 9.35 13.80
C PRO A 23 -32.44 9.24 12.84
N LEU A 24 -32.24 8.07 12.22
CA LEU A 24 -31.17 7.87 11.24
C LEU A 24 -31.41 8.68 9.95
N GLU A 25 -32.67 8.79 9.50
CA GLU A 25 -33.04 9.63 8.36
C GLU A 25 -32.82 11.13 8.67
N GLU A 26 -33.13 11.58 9.87
CA GLU A 26 -32.85 12.94 10.34
C GLU A 26 -31.35 13.22 10.44
N GLU A 27 -30.56 12.26 10.92
CA GLU A 27 -29.11 12.36 11.02
C GLU A 27 -28.45 12.39 9.64
N ILE A 28 -28.90 11.55 8.69
CA ILE A 28 -28.47 11.60 7.29
C ILE A 28 -28.82 12.94 6.65
N LYS A 29 -30.01 13.50 6.93
CA LYS A 29 -30.42 14.81 6.42
C LYS A 29 -29.54 15.94 6.98
N SER A 30 -29.23 15.88 8.28
CA SER A 30 -28.30 16.80 8.95
C SER A 30 -26.88 16.71 8.36
N LEU A 31 -26.38 15.49 8.12
CA LEU A 31 -25.06 15.26 7.52
C LEU A 31 -25.00 15.76 6.07
N LYS A 32 -26.07 15.56 5.29
CA LYS A 32 -26.17 16.11 3.92
C LYS A 32 -26.15 17.64 3.92
N GLU A 33 -26.84 18.29 4.85
CA GLU A 33 -26.83 19.76 4.95
C GLU A 33 -25.46 20.28 5.39
N LYS A 34 -24.80 19.62 6.37
CA LYS A 34 -23.43 19.97 6.76
C LYS A 34 -22.44 19.79 5.61
N LEU A 35 -22.60 18.74 4.80
CA LEU A 35 -21.77 18.51 3.63
C LEU A 35 -22.01 19.60 2.57
N ARG A 36 -23.27 20.01 2.35
CA ARG A 36 -23.62 21.12 1.45
C ARG A 36 -22.97 22.43 1.90
N LEU A 37 -23.06 22.74 3.19
CA LEU A 37 -22.43 23.94 3.77
C LEU A 37 -20.91 23.90 3.66
N ALA A 38 -20.28 22.74 3.90
CA ALA A 38 -18.83 22.58 3.72
C ALA A 38 -18.40 22.76 2.26
N TYR A 39 -19.18 22.29 1.29
CA TYR A 39 -18.93 22.55 -0.13
C TYR A 39 -19.07 24.04 -0.48
N GLU A 40 -20.09 24.71 0.07
CA GLU A 40 -20.32 26.14 -0.12
C GLU A 40 -19.17 26.97 0.50
N GLU A 41 -18.67 26.58 1.68
CA GLU A 41 -17.48 27.18 2.29
C GLU A 41 -16.22 26.97 1.43
N ILE A 42 -15.96 25.75 0.94
CA ILE A 42 -14.83 25.46 0.06
C ILE A 42 -14.90 26.30 -1.23
N GLU A 43 -16.09 26.46 -1.81
CA GLU A 43 -16.29 27.27 -3.02
C GLU A 43 -16.07 28.76 -2.74
N THR A 44 -16.48 29.27 -1.58
CA THR A 44 -16.18 30.65 -1.16
C THR A 44 -14.69 30.88 -0.85
N PHE A 45 -13.99 29.89 -0.31
CA PHE A 45 -12.54 29.93 -0.10
C PHE A 45 -11.79 29.88 -1.44
N ALA A 46 -12.19 29.01 -2.37
CA ALA A 46 -11.64 28.97 -3.72
C ALA A 46 -11.88 30.29 -4.49
N ALA A 47 -13.04 30.91 -4.31
CA ALA A 47 -13.34 32.23 -4.88
C ALA A 47 -12.54 33.37 -4.24
N ARG A 48 -12.17 33.26 -2.95
CA ARG A 48 -11.27 34.19 -2.25
C ARG A 48 -9.83 34.04 -2.72
N ASP A 49 -9.31 32.82 -2.83
CA ASP A 49 -7.98 32.55 -3.40
C ASP A 49 -7.87 33.09 -4.83
N ASN A 50 -8.92 32.97 -5.65
CA ASN A 50 -8.93 33.51 -7.00
C ASN A 50 -8.95 35.05 -7.05
N LYS A 51 -9.50 35.71 -6.01
CA LYS A 51 -9.45 37.17 -5.83
C LYS A 51 -8.10 37.66 -5.28
N ASP A 52 -7.45 36.88 -4.44
CA ASP A 52 -6.10 37.17 -3.93
C ASP A 52 -5.04 36.95 -5.02
N VAL A 53 -5.25 36.03 -5.96
CA VAL A 53 -4.44 35.90 -7.17
C VAL A 53 -4.62 37.08 -8.13
N GLN A 54 -5.83 37.66 -8.23
CA GLN A 54 -6.06 38.86 -9.06
C GLN A 54 -5.58 40.18 -8.43
N THR A 55 -5.54 40.27 -7.10
CA THR A 55 -4.96 41.44 -6.40
C THR A 55 -3.43 41.32 -6.23
N SER A 56 -2.87 40.12 -6.34
CA SER A 56 -1.43 39.85 -6.45
C SER A 56 -0.93 39.81 -7.91
N ALA A 57 -1.63 40.44 -8.85
CA ALA A 57 -1.15 40.67 -10.21
C ALA A 57 -0.35 42.00 -10.30
N LEU A 58 0.74 42.09 -9.53
CA LEU A 58 1.77 43.13 -9.69
C LEU A 58 3.17 42.53 -9.84
N ILE A 59 3.25 41.32 -10.37
CA ILE A 59 4.49 40.68 -10.82
C ILE A 59 4.32 40.37 -12.31
N GLY A 60 4.24 41.43 -13.08
CA GLY A 60 4.34 41.39 -14.53
C GLY A 60 5.54 42.22 -14.95
N MET A 61 6.76 41.72 -14.74
CA MET A 61 7.94 42.09 -15.54
C MET A 61 8.98 40.98 -15.46
N LEU A 62 9.52 40.64 -16.63
CA LEU A 62 10.69 39.78 -16.92
C LEU A 62 10.40 38.31 -17.27
N THR A 63 10.01 38.07 -18.53
CA THR A 63 10.62 37.00 -19.35
C THR A 63 10.86 37.48 -20.79
N PRO A 64 11.89 36.96 -21.48
CA PRO A 64 12.53 37.61 -22.63
C PRO A 64 11.90 37.22 -23.97
N SER A 65 11.73 38.20 -24.86
CA SER A 65 11.24 38.00 -26.22
C SER A 65 12.40 37.74 -27.19
N ALA A 66 12.34 36.60 -27.88
CA ALA A 66 13.23 36.23 -28.96
C ALA A 66 12.90 37.00 -30.25
N SER A 67 13.97 37.21 -31.01
CA SER A 67 14.14 37.97 -32.25
C SER A 67 13.29 37.51 -33.44
N THR A 68 12.73 38.47 -34.20
CA THR A 68 12.59 38.36 -35.67
C THR A 68 12.40 39.72 -36.37
N VAL A 69 13.47 40.17 -37.03
CA VAL A 69 13.62 40.77 -38.38
C VAL A 69 12.56 41.74 -38.97
N GLY A 70 13.05 42.95 -39.32
CA GLY A 70 12.63 43.78 -40.48
C GLY A 70 11.82 45.03 -40.13
N ALA A 71 12.04 46.25 -40.65
CA ALA A 71 12.97 46.76 -41.66
C ALA A 71 12.96 48.33 -41.65
N VAL A 72 13.89 48.91 -42.42
CA VAL A 72 13.89 50.24 -43.09
C VAL A 72 14.39 51.50 -42.35
N GLY A 73 15.66 51.84 -42.59
CA GLY A 73 16.14 53.04 -43.30
C GLY A 73 15.87 54.46 -42.76
N SER A 74 16.94 55.22 -42.46
CA SER A 74 17.48 56.28 -43.33
C SER A 74 18.45 57.25 -42.63
N SER A 75 19.39 57.76 -43.44
CA SER A 75 20.11 59.05 -43.35
C SER A 75 21.36 59.21 -42.46
N SER A 76 22.51 59.04 -43.12
CA SER A 76 23.58 60.04 -43.35
C SER A 76 23.93 61.09 -42.28
N GLY A 77 25.22 61.12 -41.91
CA GLY A 77 25.86 62.25 -41.24
C GLY A 77 27.38 62.06 -41.13
N SER A 78 28.10 62.41 -42.19
CA SER A 78 29.55 62.50 -42.26
C SER A 78 30.08 63.74 -41.52
N THR A 79 31.12 63.62 -40.69
CA THR A 79 32.15 64.69 -40.57
C THR A 79 33.48 64.14 -40.05
N THR A 80 34.54 64.68 -40.64
CA THR A 80 35.95 64.27 -40.64
C THR A 80 36.82 65.11 -39.69
N GLY A 81 37.72 64.43 -38.95
CA GLY A 81 39.09 64.88 -38.55
C GLY A 81 39.26 65.92 -37.42
N PRO A 82 40.49 66.19 -36.94
CA PRO A 82 41.69 65.33 -36.90
C PRO A 82 42.42 65.31 -35.51
N ALA A 83 43.33 64.35 -35.38
CA ALA A 83 44.51 64.22 -34.49
C ALA A 83 44.74 65.20 -33.32
N GLN A 84 44.96 64.63 -32.12
CA GLN A 84 46.04 65.11 -31.24
C GLN A 84 46.49 64.04 -30.23
N GLN A 85 47.78 63.68 -30.32
CA GLN A 85 48.53 62.98 -29.29
C GLN A 85 48.75 63.91 -28.10
N VAL A 86 48.39 63.47 -26.90
CA VAL A 86 48.86 64.00 -25.63
C VAL A 86 49.17 62.78 -24.75
N PRO A 87 50.32 62.72 -24.07
CA PRO A 87 50.68 61.61 -23.20
C PRO A 87 49.81 61.70 -21.94
N ALA A 88 48.93 60.72 -21.73
CA ALA A 88 48.25 60.56 -20.46
C ALA A 88 49.23 59.96 -19.46
N GLU A 89 49.77 60.82 -18.59
CA GLU A 89 50.33 60.39 -17.31
C GLU A 89 49.32 59.47 -16.63
N GLU A 90 49.73 58.24 -16.30
CA GLU A 90 48.98 57.40 -15.36
C GLU A 90 48.87 58.19 -14.05
N PRO A 91 47.67 58.59 -13.59
CA PRO A 91 47.56 59.07 -12.24
C PRO A 91 47.87 57.87 -11.35
N ALA A 92 48.91 57.99 -10.52
CA ALA A 92 49.27 56.98 -9.53
C ALA A 92 47.98 56.49 -8.85
N ALA A 93 47.63 55.22 -9.06
CA ALA A 93 46.42 54.64 -8.50
C ALA A 93 46.45 54.89 -6.99
N CYS A 94 45.48 55.65 -6.49
CA CYS A 94 45.34 55.90 -5.07
C CYS A 94 45.26 54.55 -4.36
N GLU A 95 46.25 54.20 -3.54
CA GLU A 95 46.32 52.90 -2.84
C GLU A 95 45.06 52.65 -2.01
N HIS A 96 44.42 53.72 -1.52
CA HIS A 96 43.15 53.65 -0.81
C HIS A 96 41.98 53.27 -1.73
N CYS A 97 41.93 53.79 -2.97
CA CYS A 97 40.95 53.39 -3.97
C CYS A 97 41.17 51.93 -4.41
N ALA A 98 42.42 51.51 -4.65
CA ALA A 98 42.74 50.12 -5.00
C ALA A 98 42.35 49.13 -3.87
N THR A 99 42.53 49.54 -2.61
CA THR A 99 42.12 48.74 -1.44
C THR A 99 40.60 48.67 -1.30
N LEU A 100 39.89 49.77 -1.55
CA LEU A 100 38.41 49.80 -1.55
C LEU A 100 37.83 48.97 -2.69
N GLU A 101 38.42 49.03 -3.89
CA GLU A 101 38.06 48.20 -5.04
C GLU A 101 38.30 46.71 -4.78
N ALA A 102 39.44 46.36 -4.15
CA ALA A 102 39.72 44.98 -3.75
C ALA A 102 38.72 44.46 -2.69
N ARG A 103 38.35 45.31 -1.72
CA ARG A 103 37.32 44.98 -0.72
C ARG A 103 35.93 44.81 -1.35
N LEU A 104 35.56 45.67 -2.30
CA LEU A 104 34.30 45.59 -3.03
C LEU A 104 34.26 44.33 -3.91
N ALA A 105 35.37 43.99 -4.56
CA ALA A 105 35.52 42.77 -5.36
C ALA A 105 35.42 41.51 -4.49
N GLN A 106 36.03 41.52 -3.31
CA GLN A 106 35.92 40.42 -2.35
C GLN A 106 34.48 40.27 -1.83
N GLN A 107 33.78 41.37 -1.56
CA GLN A 107 32.39 41.36 -1.14
C GLN A 107 31.45 40.88 -2.25
N LEU A 108 31.66 41.32 -3.49
CA LEU A 108 30.94 40.79 -4.67
C LEU A 108 31.17 39.29 -4.85
N GLU A 109 32.39 38.81 -4.63
CA GLU A 109 32.72 37.40 -4.74
C GLU A 109 32.11 36.56 -3.59
N SER A 110 32.04 37.10 -2.36
CA SER A 110 31.34 36.43 -1.26
C SER A 110 29.83 36.36 -1.48
N GLU A 111 29.22 37.46 -1.97
CA GLU A 111 27.81 37.49 -2.33
C GLU A 111 27.50 36.52 -3.48
N ARG A 112 28.34 36.46 -4.52
CA ARG A 112 28.22 35.48 -5.62
C ARG A 112 28.28 34.03 -5.14
N LYS A 113 29.18 33.73 -4.20
CA LYS A 113 29.26 32.39 -3.60
C LYS A 113 28.01 32.09 -2.78
N GLN A 114 27.51 33.06 -2.01
CA GLN A 114 26.30 32.93 -1.22
C GLN A 114 25.06 32.73 -2.10
N THR A 115 24.90 33.52 -3.17
CA THR A 115 23.81 33.33 -4.15
C THR A 115 23.90 31.97 -4.82
N ALA A 116 25.09 31.53 -5.24
CA ALA A 116 25.27 30.20 -5.83
C ALA A 116 24.92 29.05 -4.87
N THR A 117 25.21 29.20 -3.57
CA THR A 117 24.78 28.21 -2.57
C THR A 117 23.28 28.20 -2.35
N LEU A 118 22.65 29.38 -2.33
CA LEU A 118 21.19 29.50 -2.20
C LEU A 118 20.49 28.93 -3.43
N GLU A 119 20.96 29.21 -4.64
CA GLU A 119 20.44 28.65 -5.90
C GLU A 119 20.49 27.12 -5.89
N LYS A 120 21.61 26.51 -5.48
CA LYS A 120 21.72 25.05 -5.32
C LYS A 120 20.73 24.50 -4.29
N SER A 121 20.53 25.22 -3.19
CA SER A 121 19.57 24.81 -2.14
C SER A 121 18.12 24.88 -2.63
N VAL A 122 17.79 25.92 -3.40
CA VAL A 122 16.48 26.12 -4.03
C VAL A 122 16.21 25.02 -5.04
N GLU A 123 17.19 24.67 -5.88
CA GLU A 123 17.03 23.61 -6.89
C GLU A 123 16.79 22.24 -6.23
N ARG A 124 17.53 21.93 -5.16
CA ARG A 124 17.29 20.72 -4.35
C ARG A 124 15.88 20.69 -3.74
N LEU A 125 15.40 21.83 -3.23
CA LEU A 125 14.05 21.92 -2.66
C LEU A 125 12.97 21.76 -3.75
N LYS A 126 13.17 22.34 -4.94
CA LYS A 126 12.27 22.12 -6.08
C LYS A 126 12.18 20.65 -6.47
N GLU A 127 13.30 19.94 -6.54
CA GLU A 127 13.30 18.50 -6.81
C GLU A 127 12.56 17.71 -5.73
N GLN A 128 12.71 18.07 -4.45
CA GLN A 128 11.97 17.43 -3.35
C GLN A 128 10.47 17.66 -3.48
N VAL A 129 10.05 18.90 -3.72
CA VAL A 129 8.64 19.26 -3.94
C VAL A 129 8.07 18.51 -5.15
N ALA A 130 8.83 18.41 -6.25
CA ALA A 130 8.41 17.66 -7.44
C ALA A 130 8.23 16.15 -7.14
N LYS A 131 9.15 15.54 -6.37
CA LYS A 131 9.02 14.14 -5.94
C LYS A 131 7.80 13.92 -5.05
N GLU A 132 7.57 14.81 -4.08
CA GLU A 132 6.37 14.70 -3.24
C GLU A 132 5.08 14.92 -4.04
N ALA A 133 5.06 15.86 -4.99
CA ALA A 133 3.91 16.07 -5.87
C ALA A 133 3.61 14.82 -6.70
N ALA A 134 4.64 14.14 -7.23
CA ALA A 134 4.49 12.89 -7.96
C ALA A 134 3.95 11.76 -7.05
N LEU A 135 4.43 11.65 -5.81
CA LEU A 135 3.92 10.68 -4.84
C LEU A 135 2.46 10.96 -4.47
N ARG A 136 2.09 12.23 -4.26
CA ARG A 136 0.69 12.61 -3.99
C ARG A 136 -0.22 12.24 -5.15
N ALA A 137 0.20 12.54 -6.39
CA ALA A 137 -0.56 12.17 -7.58
C ALA A 137 -0.74 10.64 -7.71
N ASP A 138 0.30 9.85 -7.45
CA ASP A 138 0.20 8.39 -7.49
C ASP A 138 -0.75 7.86 -6.39
N LEU A 139 -0.65 8.39 -5.16
CA LEU A 139 -1.55 8.03 -4.07
C LEU A 139 -3.02 8.40 -4.37
N GLU A 140 -3.26 9.55 -4.98
CA GLU A 140 -4.60 9.96 -5.42
C GLU A 140 -5.17 8.98 -6.45
N VAL A 141 -4.37 8.59 -7.45
CA VAL A 141 -4.77 7.60 -8.45
C VAL A 141 -5.08 6.25 -7.81
N GLN A 142 -4.22 5.77 -6.92
CA GLN A 142 -4.44 4.52 -6.19
C GLN A 142 -5.70 4.57 -5.33
N TRP A 143 -5.94 5.69 -4.64
CA TRP A 143 -7.12 5.88 -3.82
C TRP A 143 -8.40 5.95 -4.66
N HIS A 144 -8.38 6.66 -5.79
CA HIS A 144 -9.50 6.68 -6.73
C HIS A 144 -9.80 5.29 -7.29
N LYS A 145 -8.76 4.52 -7.65
CA LYS A 145 -8.92 3.15 -8.11
C LYS A 145 -9.57 2.27 -7.04
N LYS A 146 -9.06 2.31 -5.80
CA LYS A 146 -9.62 1.54 -4.67
C LYS A 146 -11.06 1.94 -4.35
N ARG A 147 -11.37 3.23 -4.40
CA ARG A 147 -12.73 3.72 -4.20
C ARG A 147 -13.69 3.17 -5.26
N GLU A 148 -13.30 3.17 -6.53
CA GLU A 148 -14.15 2.65 -7.61
C GLU A 148 -14.30 1.11 -7.54
N GLU A 149 -13.22 0.39 -7.18
CA GLU A 149 -13.28 -1.05 -6.88
C GLU A 149 -14.32 -1.34 -5.79
N HIS A 150 -14.24 -0.67 -4.63
CA HIS A 150 -15.19 -0.87 -3.54
C HIS A 150 -16.61 -0.43 -3.89
N LYS A 151 -16.78 0.65 -4.66
CA LYS A 151 -18.09 1.08 -5.15
C LYS A 151 -18.73 -0.01 -6.03
N ASN A 152 -17.96 -0.64 -6.90
CA ASN A 152 -18.44 -1.75 -7.74
C ASN A 152 -18.78 -2.99 -6.90
N GLU A 153 -17.96 -3.32 -5.90
CA GLU A 153 -18.24 -4.42 -4.97
C GLU A 153 -19.53 -4.18 -4.18
N VAL A 154 -19.72 -2.97 -3.63
CA VAL A 154 -20.93 -2.59 -2.89
C VAL A 154 -22.15 -2.63 -3.81
N GLN A 155 -22.05 -2.12 -5.03
CA GLN A 155 -23.15 -2.18 -6.00
C GLN A 155 -23.51 -3.63 -6.34
N GLN A 156 -22.51 -4.50 -6.56
CA GLN A 156 -22.77 -5.92 -6.83
C GLN A 156 -23.45 -6.61 -5.65
N VAL A 157 -23.05 -6.31 -4.42
CA VAL A 157 -23.70 -6.86 -3.22
C VAL A 157 -25.13 -6.34 -3.10
N ALA A 158 -25.36 -5.03 -3.32
CA ALA A 158 -26.69 -4.44 -3.30
C ALA A 158 -27.64 -5.07 -4.34
N ASP A 159 -27.15 -5.27 -5.57
CA ASP A 159 -27.92 -5.91 -6.64
C ASP A 159 -28.27 -7.36 -6.29
N ARG A 160 -27.33 -8.12 -5.71
CA ARG A 160 -27.57 -9.49 -5.24
C ARG A 160 -28.59 -9.52 -4.11
N THR A 161 -28.48 -8.63 -3.13
CA THR A 161 -29.42 -8.52 -2.03
C THR A 161 -30.83 -8.23 -2.55
N ALA A 162 -30.99 -7.24 -3.44
CA ALA A 162 -32.28 -6.91 -4.04
C ALA A 162 -32.90 -8.09 -4.82
N GLN A 163 -32.07 -8.84 -5.57
CA GLN A 163 -32.53 -10.06 -6.26
C GLN A 163 -32.99 -11.13 -5.27
N THR A 164 -32.25 -11.36 -4.19
CA THR A 164 -32.63 -12.35 -3.17
C THR A 164 -33.91 -11.97 -2.44
N GLU A 165 -34.08 -10.70 -2.09
CA GLU A 165 -35.31 -10.19 -1.47
C GLU A 165 -36.52 -10.36 -2.39
N ALA A 166 -36.37 -10.08 -3.69
CA ALA A 166 -37.45 -10.28 -4.66
C ALA A 166 -37.86 -11.75 -4.79
N VAL A 167 -36.89 -12.68 -4.75
CA VAL A 167 -37.16 -14.13 -4.78
C VAL A 167 -37.84 -14.58 -3.49
N LEU A 168 -37.39 -14.11 -2.32
CA LEU A 168 -38.00 -14.43 -1.03
C LEU A 168 -39.45 -13.93 -0.96
N GLU A 169 -39.71 -12.72 -1.43
CA GLU A 169 -41.06 -12.16 -1.43
C GLU A 169 -41.98 -12.91 -2.41
N LYS A 170 -41.45 -13.39 -3.54
CA LYS A 170 -42.19 -14.29 -4.44
C LYS A 170 -42.51 -15.62 -3.76
N LEU A 171 -41.53 -16.28 -3.14
CA LEU A 171 -41.73 -17.54 -2.41
C LEU A 171 -42.77 -17.39 -1.30
N ARG A 172 -42.72 -16.29 -0.55
CA ARG A 172 -43.71 -15.98 0.50
C ARG A 172 -45.12 -15.88 -0.06
N ARG A 173 -45.30 -15.20 -1.20
CA ARG A 173 -46.58 -15.10 -1.91
C ARG A 173 -47.05 -16.47 -2.42
N ASP A 174 -46.17 -17.24 -3.05
CA ASP A 174 -46.50 -18.57 -3.58
C ASP A 174 -46.91 -19.54 -2.46
N CYS A 175 -46.20 -19.54 -1.33
CA CYS A 175 -46.58 -20.33 -0.15
C CYS A 175 -47.92 -19.91 0.44
N ALA A 176 -48.21 -18.61 0.50
CA ALA A 176 -49.50 -18.11 0.99
C ALA A 176 -50.65 -18.55 0.07
N GLN A 177 -50.47 -18.45 -1.24
CA GLN A 177 -51.46 -18.91 -2.22
C GLN A 177 -51.69 -20.42 -2.13
N LEU A 178 -50.62 -21.21 -2.04
CA LEU A 178 -50.70 -22.66 -1.88
C LEU A 178 -51.47 -23.03 -0.60
N LYS A 179 -51.22 -22.33 0.50
CA LYS A 179 -51.94 -22.54 1.77
C LYS A 179 -53.44 -22.27 1.62
N VAL A 180 -53.84 -21.22 0.90
CA VAL A 180 -55.25 -20.91 0.64
C VAL A 180 -55.88 -21.98 -0.25
N ALA A 181 -55.21 -22.38 -1.33
CA ALA A 181 -55.69 -23.43 -2.23
C ALA A 181 -55.88 -24.76 -1.49
N LEU A 182 -54.90 -25.17 -0.69
CA LEU A 182 -54.96 -26.42 0.08
C LEU A 182 -56.10 -26.41 1.11
N LYS A 183 -56.34 -25.27 1.77
CA LYS A 183 -57.48 -25.11 2.67
C LYS A 183 -58.81 -25.22 1.93
N GLY A 184 -58.90 -24.66 0.72
CA GLY A 184 -60.08 -24.76 -0.13
C GLY A 184 -60.39 -26.21 -0.51
N GLU A 185 -59.39 -26.97 -0.94
CA GLU A 185 -59.55 -28.39 -1.27
C GLU A 185 -59.90 -29.23 -0.04
N LEU A 186 -59.29 -28.96 1.12
CA LEU A 186 -59.64 -29.63 2.38
C LEU A 186 -61.11 -29.39 2.75
N HIS A 187 -61.61 -28.16 2.55
CA HIS A 187 -62.99 -27.83 2.84
C HIS A 187 -63.95 -28.58 1.92
N LYS A 188 -63.69 -28.60 0.59
CA LYS A 188 -64.49 -29.37 -0.37
C LYS A 188 -64.54 -30.85 -0.02
N LEU A 189 -63.39 -31.46 0.27
CA LEU A 189 -63.33 -32.87 0.67
C LEU A 189 -64.10 -33.16 1.97
N THR A 190 -64.12 -32.19 2.89
CA THR A 190 -64.88 -32.30 4.13
C THR A 190 -66.38 -32.27 3.87
N GLU A 191 -66.84 -31.36 3.00
CA GLU A 191 -68.25 -31.26 2.59
C GLU A 191 -68.70 -32.52 1.81
N GLU A 192 -67.89 -32.99 0.86
CA GLU A 192 -68.17 -34.21 0.09
C GLU A 192 -68.27 -35.43 1.01
N ARG A 193 -67.35 -35.57 1.99
CA ARG A 193 -67.38 -36.63 2.99
C ARG A 193 -68.69 -36.58 3.80
N GLU A 194 -69.09 -35.40 4.27
CA GLU A 194 -70.33 -35.25 5.04
C GLU A 194 -71.57 -35.58 4.20
N HIS A 195 -71.58 -35.16 2.93
CA HIS A 195 -72.65 -35.50 2.00
C HIS A 195 -72.77 -37.01 1.77
N VAL A 196 -71.65 -37.70 1.54
CA VAL A 196 -71.61 -39.16 1.40
C VAL A 196 -72.09 -39.85 2.67
N TYR A 197 -71.66 -39.37 3.84
CA TYR A 197 -72.08 -39.93 5.13
C TYR A 197 -73.59 -39.81 5.33
N TYR A 198 -74.16 -38.64 5.02
CA TYR A 198 -75.61 -38.41 5.09
C TYR A 198 -76.37 -39.35 4.14
N LYS A 199 -75.87 -39.48 2.90
CA LYS A 199 -76.51 -40.34 1.90
C LYS A 199 -76.44 -41.82 2.29
N LEU A 200 -75.32 -42.27 2.83
CA LEU A 200 -75.14 -43.63 3.32
C LEU A 200 -76.14 -43.94 4.45
N ASN A 201 -76.26 -43.03 5.42
CA ASN A 201 -77.18 -43.22 6.54
C ASN A 201 -78.66 -43.26 6.09
N SER A 202 -79.04 -42.40 5.14
CA SER A 202 -80.37 -42.42 4.52
C SER A 202 -80.65 -43.75 3.80
N LEU A 203 -79.70 -44.21 2.97
CA LEU A 203 -79.85 -45.48 2.27
C LEU A 203 -79.94 -46.67 3.23
N GLN A 204 -79.23 -46.61 4.34
CA GLN A 204 -79.27 -47.66 5.36
C GLN A 204 -80.64 -47.72 6.04
N GLN A 205 -81.22 -46.57 6.42
CA GLN A 205 -82.60 -46.50 6.92
C GLN A 205 -83.63 -47.01 5.90
N ASP A 206 -83.50 -46.60 4.63
CA ASP A 206 -84.41 -47.04 3.57
C ASP A 206 -84.34 -48.56 3.37
N ASN A 207 -83.14 -49.14 3.45
CA ASN A 207 -82.94 -50.58 3.29
C ASN A 207 -83.52 -51.37 4.47
N GLU A 208 -83.29 -50.91 5.71
CA GLU A 208 -83.91 -51.51 6.90
C GLU A 208 -85.46 -51.45 6.82
N PHE A 209 -86.00 -50.32 6.39
CA PHE A 209 -87.44 -50.14 6.21
C PHE A 209 -88.02 -51.03 5.11
N LEU A 210 -87.37 -51.07 3.94
CA LEU A 210 -87.79 -51.91 2.82
C LEU A 210 -87.66 -53.39 3.14
N SER A 211 -86.57 -53.81 3.78
CA SER A 211 -86.37 -55.20 4.24
C SER A 211 -87.48 -55.60 5.22
N GLY A 212 -87.79 -54.76 6.21
CA GLY A 212 -88.90 -54.99 7.14
C GLY A 212 -90.26 -55.10 6.43
N LYS A 213 -90.56 -54.20 5.51
CA LYS A 213 -91.79 -54.27 4.69
C LYS A 213 -91.83 -55.51 3.80
N TYR A 214 -90.71 -55.89 3.19
CA TYR A 214 -90.65 -57.04 2.29
C TYR A 214 -90.85 -58.34 3.06
N ILE A 215 -90.25 -58.47 4.23
CA ILE A 215 -90.46 -59.62 5.13
C ILE A 215 -91.93 -59.68 5.57
N ALA A 216 -92.48 -58.58 6.09
CA ALA A 216 -93.88 -58.53 6.52
C ALA A 216 -94.87 -58.85 5.38
N ASN A 217 -94.61 -58.33 4.17
CA ASN A 217 -95.46 -58.60 3.00
C ASN A 217 -95.28 -60.05 2.51
N SER A 218 -94.06 -60.60 2.56
CA SER A 218 -93.80 -62.00 2.22
C SER A 218 -94.48 -62.96 3.19
N ASP A 219 -94.51 -62.65 4.49
CA ASP A 219 -95.15 -63.50 5.48
C ASP A 219 -96.67 -63.40 5.38
N ALA A 220 -97.22 -62.20 5.18
CA ALA A 220 -98.65 -62.01 4.89
C ALA A 220 -99.12 -62.75 3.62
N LEU A 221 -98.28 -62.83 2.58
CA LEU A 221 -98.56 -63.60 1.37
C LEU A 221 -98.49 -65.12 1.58
N LYS A 222 -97.63 -65.60 2.49
CA LYS A 222 -97.52 -67.04 2.83
C LYS A 222 -98.68 -67.51 3.70
N ASP A 223 -99.16 -66.65 4.60
CA ASP A 223 -100.24 -66.94 5.55
C ASP A 223 -101.64 -66.73 4.94
N GLN A 224 -101.71 -66.32 3.66
CA GLN A 224 -102.96 -66.09 2.97
C GLN A 224 -103.66 -67.43 2.63
N GLU A 225 -104.86 -67.65 3.18
CA GLU A 225 -105.66 -68.83 2.89
C GLU A 225 -106.16 -68.84 1.43
N ILE A 226 -105.86 -69.92 0.70
CA ILE A 226 -106.30 -70.10 -0.69
C ILE A 226 -107.80 -70.45 -0.68
N ASN A 227 -108.64 -69.44 -0.82
CA ASN A 227 -110.09 -69.61 -0.92
C ASN A 227 -110.49 -69.89 -2.38
N PHE A 228 -111.16 -71.03 -2.61
CA PHE A 228 -111.70 -71.38 -3.92
C PHE A 228 -113.07 -70.73 -4.15
N PRO A 229 -113.31 -70.11 -5.32
CA PRO A 229 -114.61 -69.49 -5.63
C PRO A 229 -115.73 -70.53 -5.57
N GLN A 230 -116.81 -70.22 -4.84
CA GLN A 230 -117.96 -71.12 -4.67
C GLN A 230 -119.14 -70.74 -5.59
N SER A 231 -119.05 -69.60 -6.27
CA SER A 231 -120.05 -69.10 -7.24
C SER A 231 -119.41 -68.60 -8.55
N ILE A 232 -120.22 -68.54 -9.62
CA ILE A 232 -119.78 -68.02 -10.94
C ILE A 232 -119.44 -66.52 -10.86
N GLU A 233 -120.13 -65.78 -9.99
CA GLU A 233 -119.92 -64.34 -9.77
C GLU A 233 -118.58 -64.09 -9.06
N GLU A 234 -118.25 -64.86 -8.01
CA GLU A 234 -116.94 -64.81 -7.34
C GLU A 234 -115.79 -65.19 -8.26
N LEU A 235 -116.01 -66.14 -9.18
CA LEU A 235 -115.01 -66.51 -10.18
C LEU A 235 -114.77 -65.37 -11.19
N GLN A 236 -115.83 -64.68 -11.64
CA GLN A 236 -115.70 -63.52 -12.52
C GLN A 236 -114.97 -62.36 -11.83
N GLU A 237 -115.26 -62.10 -10.56
CA GLU A 237 -114.58 -61.09 -9.76
C GLU A 237 -113.09 -61.45 -9.59
N LEU A 238 -112.75 -62.69 -9.22
CA LEU A 238 -111.37 -63.14 -9.13
C LEU A 238 -110.60 -63.00 -10.45
N VAL A 239 -111.23 -63.33 -11.59
CA VAL A 239 -110.61 -63.16 -12.91
C VAL A 239 -110.36 -61.69 -13.24
N LEU A 240 -111.29 -60.79 -12.90
CA LEU A 240 -111.10 -59.34 -13.07
C LEU A 240 -109.98 -58.82 -12.18
N THR A 241 -109.93 -59.23 -10.90
CA THR A 241 -108.86 -58.85 -9.97
C THR A 241 -107.50 -59.39 -10.42
N LEU A 242 -107.43 -60.63 -10.91
CA LEU A 242 -106.20 -61.19 -11.48
C LEU A 242 -105.77 -60.45 -12.75
N HIS A 243 -106.72 -60.03 -13.59
CA HIS A 243 -106.42 -59.24 -14.78
C HIS A 243 -105.89 -57.84 -14.41
N GLU A 244 -106.49 -57.19 -13.42
CA GLU A 244 -106.03 -55.91 -12.88
C GLU A 244 -104.63 -56.02 -12.27
N ASN A 245 -104.38 -57.05 -11.46
CA ASN A 245 -103.05 -57.36 -10.92
C ASN A 245 -102.02 -57.63 -12.03
N LEU A 246 -102.40 -58.30 -13.11
CA LEU A 246 -101.53 -58.53 -14.27
C LEU A 246 -101.18 -57.22 -14.98
N ILE A 247 -102.14 -56.29 -15.11
CA ILE A 247 -101.90 -54.97 -15.71
C ILE A 247 -100.94 -54.15 -14.81
N VAL A 248 -101.18 -54.12 -13.50
CA VAL A 248 -100.34 -53.40 -12.53
C VAL A 248 -98.91 -53.95 -12.51
N THR A 249 -98.76 -55.28 -12.48
CA THR A 249 -97.43 -55.92 -12.50
C THR A 249 -96.69 -55.68 -13.82
N LYS A 250 -97.39 -55.73 -14.96
CA LYS A 250 -96.80 -55.46 -16.27
C LYS A 250 -96.34 -54.00 -16.41
N THR A 251 -97.19 -53.04 -16.04
CA THR A 251 -96.84 -51.61 -16.05
C THR A 251 -95.72 -51.29 -15.05
N GLY A 252 -95.70 -51.96 -13.90
CA GLY A 252 -94.61 -51.89 -12.91
C GLY A 252 -93.29 -52.43 -13.46
N CYS A 253 -93.30 -53.58 -14.13
CA CYS A 253 -92.13 -54.14 -14.82
C CYS A 253 -91.59 -53.18 -15.90
N GLU A 254 -92.46 -52.64 -16.75
CA GLU A 254 -92.05 -51.69 -17.79
C GLU A 254 -91.43 -50.41 -17.20
N PHE A 255 -91.95 -49.92 -16.07
CA PHE A 255 -91.36 -48.79 -15.36
C PHE A 255 -89.99 -49.15 -14.76
N ALA A 256 -89.87 -50.32 -14.12
CA ALA A 256 -88.61 -50.79 -13.55
C ALA A 256 -87.54 -50.98 -14.64
N GLU A 257 -87.89 -51.54 -15.80
CA GLU A 257 -86.99 -51.67 -16.95
C GLU A 257 -86.55 -50.30 -17.48
N ARG A 258 -87.47 -49.34 -17.63
CA ARG A 258 -87.13 -47.97 -18.04
C ARG A 258 -86.17 -47.31 -17.05
N LYS A 259 -86.41 -47.49 -15.75
CA LYS A 259 -85.55 -46.96 -14.69
C LYS A 259 -84.17 -47.63 -14.68
N ALA A 260 -84.11 -48.95 -14.90
CA ALA A 260 -82.86 -49.70 -15.01
C ALA A 260 -82.04 -49.23 -16.21
N ARG A 261 -82.66 -48.99 -17.37
CA ARG A 261 -81.99 -48.41 -18.55
C ARG A 261 -81.44 -47.01 -18.25
N SER A 262 -82.23 -46.14 -17.62
CA SER A 262 -81.76 -44.80 -17.22
C SER A 262 -80.56 -44.87 -16.26
N MET A 263 -80.55 -45.80 -15.31
CA MET A 263 -79.42 -46.00 -14.40
C MET A 263 -78.19 -46.55 -15.13
N GLN A 264 -78.38 -47.44 -16.12
CA GLN A 264 -77.29 -47.92 -16.97
C GLN A 264 -76.65 -46.79 -17.78
N ASP A 265 -77.46 -45.88 -18.34
CA ASP A 265 -76.97 -44.71 -19.07
C ASP A 265 -76.18 -43.75 -18.14
N GLU A 266 -76.65 -43.55 -16.91
CA GLU A 266 -75.94 -42.76 -15.90
C GLU A 266 -74.60 -43.40 -15.50
N VAL A 267 -74.57 -44.72 -15.29
CA VAL A 267 -73.33 -45.45 -15.01
C VAL A 267 -72.34 -45.33 -16.18
N ALA A 268 -72.81 -45.41 -17.42
CA ALA A 268 -71.96 -45.25 -18.61
C ALA A 268 -71.35 -43.84 -18.68
N LEU A 269 -72.14 -42.80 -18.39
CA LEU A 269 -71.65 -41.41 -18.32
C LEU A 269 -70.57 -41.23 -17.23
N LEU A 270 -70.80 -41.79 -16.04
CA LEU A 270 -69.83 -41.73 -14.93
C LEU A 270 -68.54 -42.48 -15.27
N GLN A 271 -68.63 -43.62 -15.95
CA GLN A 271 -67.46 -44.37 -16.42
C GLN A 271 -66.64 -43.58 -17.43
N GLU A 272 -67.28 -42.94 -18.42
CA GLU A 272 -66.58 -42.08 -19.38
C GLU A 272 -65.91 -40.89 -18.70
N GLN A 273 -66.62 -40.24 -17.75
CA GLN A 273 -66.05 -39.13 -16.98
C GLN A 273 -64.82 -39.57 -16.17
N GLN A 274 -64.87 -40.74 -15.54
CA GLN A 274 -63.73 -41.30 -14.81
C GLN A 274 -62.56 -41.59 -15.76
N HIS A 275 -62.83 -42.17 -16.93
CA HIS A 275 -61.80 -42.42 -17.94
C HIS A 275 -61.14 -41.13 -18.45
N CYS A 276 -61.90 -40.05 -18.64
CA CYS A 276 -61.34 -38.73 -18.98
C CYS A 276 -60.43 -38.21 -17.86
N ARG A 277 -60.89 -38.26 -16.60
CA ARG A 277 -60.11 -37.83 -15.43
C ARG A 277 -58.81 -38.63 -15.28
N ASP A 278 -58.86 -39.94 -15.45
CA ASP A 278 -57.68 -40.81 -15.38
C ASP A 278 -56.68 -40.50 -16.50
N ARG A 279 -57.16 -40.22 -17.71
CA ARG A 279 -56.31 -39.83 -18.84
C ARG A 279 -55.61 -38.51 -18.58
N ASP A 280 -56.30 -37.53 -18.03
CA ASP A 280 -55.72 -36.22 -17.72
C ASP A 280 -54.76 -36.29 -16.53
N SER A 281 -55.08 -37.08 -15.50
CA SER A 281 -54.19 -37.38 -14.39
C SER A 281 -52.86 -37.98 -14.88
N LYS A 282 -52.91 -38.98 -15.77
CA LYS A 282 -51.72 -39.60 -16.38
C LYS A 282 -50.88 -38.61 -17.18
N LYS A 283 -51.51 -37.69 -17.93
CA LYS A 283 -50.75 -36.64 -18.67
C LYS A 283 -49.98 -35.74 -17.71
N VAL A 284 -50.62 -35.34 -16.62
CA VAL A 284 -50.02 -34.49 -15.59
C VAL A 284 -48.87 -35.23 -14.89
N GLU A 285 -49.05 -36.51 -14.55
CA GLU A 285 -48.00 -37.36 -13.96
C GLU A 285 -46.78 -37.47 -14.88
N VAL A 286 -46.98 -37.75 -16.17
CA VAL A 286 -45.88 -37.81 -17.15
C VAL A 286 -45.17 -36.46 -17.28
N HIS A 287 -45.91 -35.36 -17.29
CA HIS A 287 -45.32 -34.02 -17.33
C HIS A 287 -44.44 -33.73 -16.12
N TYR A 288 -44.92 -34.05 -14.91
CA TYR A 288 -44.12 -33.89 -13.68
C TYR A 288 -42.91 -34.82 -13.66
N MET A 289 -43.03 -36.06 -14.13
CA MET A 289 -41.91 -36.99 -14.24
C MET A 289 -40.82 -36.47 -15.18
N GLN A 290 -41.19 -35.93 -16.34
CA GLN A 290 -40.24 -35.31 -17.27
C GLN A 290 -39.56 -34.09 -16.64
N LYS A 291 -40.32 -33.22 -15.96
CA LYS A 291 -39.78 -32.04 -15.28
C LYS A 291 -38.83 -32.43 -14.15
N HIS A 292 -39.17 -33.45 -13.37
CA HIS A 292 -38.31 -33.99 -12.33
C HIS A 292 -37.00 -34.51 -12.90
N TYR A 293 -37.04 -35.28 -14.00
CA TYR A 293 -35.84 -35.77 -14.68
C TYR A 293 -34.94 -34.62 -15.16
N GLN A 294 -35.52 -33.59 -15.79
CA GLN A 294 -34.77 -32.41 -16.24
C GLN A 294 -34.10 -31.66 -15.08
N LEU A 295 -34.84 -31.44 -13.98
CA LEU A 295 -34.29 -30.79 -12.78
C LEU A 295 -33.18 -31.63 -12.14
N GLN A 296 -33.32 -32.95 -12.12
CA GLN A 296 -32.32 -33.87 -11.60
C GLN A 296 -31.03 -33.84 -12.44
N GLU A 297 -31.14 -33.75 -13.76
CA GLU A 297 -29.99 -33.62 -14.66
C GLU A 297 -29.30 -32.26 -14.51
N GLN A 298 -30.07 -31.18 -14.39
CA GLN A 298 -29.53 -29.85 -14.09
C GLN A 298 -28.78 -29.83 -12.75
N LEU A 299 -29.33 -30.46 -11.71
CA LEU A 299 -28.70 -30.56 -10.40
C LEU A 299 -27.38 -31.33 -10.48
N LYS A 300 -27.34 -32.45 -11.21
CA LYS A 300 -26.10 -33.22 -11.44
C LYS A 300 -25.04 -32.39 -12.15
N LYS A 301 -25.42 -31.60 -13.16
CA LYS A 301 -24.50 -30.70 -13.86
C LYS A 301 -23.95 -29.64 -12.91
N GLN A 302 -24.81 -29.00 -12.11
CA GLN A 302 -24.39 -28.01 -11.12
C GLN A 302 -23.45 -28.61 -10.06
N GLN A 303 -23.70 -29.85 -9.62
CA GLN A 303 -22.81 -30.56 -8.70
C GLN A 303 -21.43 -30.82 -9.32
N HIS A 304 -21.37 -31.23 -10.58
CA HIS A 304 -20.11 -31.41 -11.30
C HIS A 304 -19.36 -30.08 -11.47
N ASP A 305 -20.05 -29.01 -11.86
CA ASP A 305 -19.46 -27.68 -12.01
C ASP A 305 -18.92 -27.16 -10.66
N PHE A 306 -19.65 -27.40 -9.57
CA PHE A 306 -19.19 -27.06 -8.22
C PHE A 306 -17.92 -27.83 -7.82
N GLN A 307 -17.86 -29.15 -8.10
CA GLN A 307 -16.67 -29.96 -7.83
C GLN A 307 -15.46 -29.49 -8.65
N HIS A 308 -15.68 -29.13 -9.91
CA HIS A 308 -14.63 -28.60 -10.77
C HIS A 308 -14.09 -27.26 -10.25
N LEU A 309 -14.99 -26.31 -9.90
CA LEU A 309 -14.60 -25.03 -9.32
C LEU A 309 -13.88 -25.19 -7.97
N ALA A 310 -14.30 -26.16 -7.14
CA ALA A 310 -13.61 -26.47 -5.89
C ALA A 310 -12.17 -26.97 -6.16
N GLY A 311 -11.98 -27.83 -7.15
CA GLY A 311 -10.65 -28.27 -7.59
C GLY A 311 -9.76 -27.12 -8.04
N GLN A 312 -10.29 -26.21 -8.88
CA GLN A 312 -9.57 -25.01 -9.32
C GLN A 312 -9.19 -24.08 -8.16
N ARG A 313 -10.08 -23.91 -7.18
CA ARG A 313 -9.79 -23.13 -5.96
C ARG A 313 -8.61 -23.73 -5.20
N ASP A 314 -8.62 -25.05 -4.99
CA ASP A 314 -7.56 -25.73 -4.26
C ASP A 314 -6.22 -25.67 -5.02
N GLU A 315 -6.23 -25.71 -6.36
CA GLU A 315 -5.03 -25.48 -7.19
C GLU A 315 -4.48 -24.06 -7.03
N LEU A 316 -5.35 -23.05 -7.08
CA LEU A 316 -4.96 -21.66 -6.87
C LEU A 316 -4.40 -21.43 -5.47
N GLU A 317 -4.99 -22.04 -4.44
CA GLU A 317 -4.51 -21.94 -3.06
C GLU A 317 -3.10 -22.54 -2.89
N ARG A 318 -2.83 -23.68 -3.54
CA ARG A 318 -1.47 -24.26 -3.58
C ARG A 318 -0.48 -23.34 -4.30
N ALA A 319 -0.87 -22.76 -5.42
CA ALA A 319 -0.01 -21.82 -6.15
C ALA A 319 0.28 -20.55 -5.34
N GLU A 320 -0.72 -20.02 -4.63
CA GLU A 320 -0.56 -18.87 -3.75
C GLU A 320 0.41 -19.17 -2.59
N ALA A 321 0.29 -20.36 -1.98
CA ALA A 321 1.19 -20.79 -0.92
C ALA A 321 2.65 -20.88 -1.40
N GLU A 322 2.88 -21.43 -2.61
CA GLU A 322 4.21 -21.52 -3.20
C GLU A 322 4.78 -20.13 -3.53
N LEU A 323 3.97 -19.24 -4.12
CA LEU A 323 4.39 -17.85 -4.38
C LEU A 323 4.71 -17.09 -3.08
N LYS A 324 3.94 -17.31 -2.01
CA LYS A 324 4.22 -16.73 -0.68
C LYS A 324 5.57 -17.20 -0.14
N LYS A 325 5.89 -18.49 -0.29
CA LYS A 325 7.19 -19.06 0.08
C LYS A 325 8.33 -18.47 -0.74
N GLN A 326 8.17 -18.36 -2.06
CA GLN A 326 9.17 -17.70 -2.90
C GLN A 326 9.37 -16.23 -2.53
N ASN A 327 8.28 -15.53 -2.17
CA ASN A 327 8.36 -14.14 -1.74
C ASN A 327 9.13 -14.00 -0.41
N SER A 328 8.92 -14.90 0.55
CA SER A 328 9.68 -14.87 1.81
C SER A 328 11.16 -15.20 1.62
N GLU A 329 11.49 -16.15 0.74
CA GLU A 329 12.86 -16.47 0.37
C GLU A 329 13.57 -15.26 -0.28
N LEU A 330 12.92 -14.61 -1.25
CA LEU A 330 13.46 -13.40 -1.89
C LEU A 330 13.64 -12.24 -0.90
N ARG A 331 12.70 -12.06 0.03
CA ARG A 331 12.84 -11.04 1.10
C ARG A 331 14.05 -11.31 1.98
N MET A 332 14.30 -12.57 2.35
CA MET A 332 15.47 -12.96 3.14
C MET A 332 16.77 -12.70 2.37
N GLN A 333 16.82 -13.04 1.09
CA GLN A 333 17.97 -12.72 0.23
C GLN A 333 18.24 -11.21 0.13
N ILE A 334 17.19 -10.39 0.03
CA ILE A 334 17.33 -8.93 0.04
C ILE A 334 17.96 -8.45 1.36
N ILE A 335 17.51 -8.98 2.50
CA ILE A 335 18.07 -8.61 3.82
C ILE A 335 19.55 -9.00 3.90
N GLU A 336 19.91 -10.20 3.44
CA GLU A 336 21.31 -10.65 3.42
C GLU A 336 22.19 -9.77 2.52
N LEU A 337 21.70 -9.45 1.31
CA LEU A 337 22.40 -8.57 0.38
C LEU A 337 22.54 -7.15 0.94
N GLN A 338 21.52 -6.61 1.60
CA GLN A 338 21.61 -5.32 2.28
C GLN A 338 22.67 -5.34 3.39
N ALA A 339 22.67 -6.36 4.25
CA ALA A 339 23.65 -6.50 5.33
C ALA A 339 25.09 -6.61 4.80
N THR A 340 25.29 -7.32 3.67
CA THR A 340 26.61 -7.40 3.03
C THR A 340 27.01 -6.08 2.37
N SER A 341 26.09 -5.38 1.71
CA SER A 341 26.33 -4.05 1.15
C SER A 341 26.78 -3.06 2.23
N GLU A 342 26.04 -2.97 3.34
CA GLU A 342 26.43 -2.10 4.45
C GLU A 342 27.80 -2.47 5.04
N ARG A 343 28.15 -3.76 5.08
CA ARG A 343 29.47 -4.20 5.56
C ARG A 343 30.57 -3.72 4.62
N LEU A 344 30.38 -3.88 3.31
CA LEU A 344 31.34 -3.43 2.30
C LEU A 344 31.45 -1.90 2.28
N GLU A 345 30.35 -1.18 2.48
CA GLU A 345 30.36 0.28 2.61
C GLU A 345 31.17 0.75 3.83
N ARG A 346 31.00 0.10 4.99
CA ARG A 346 31.82 0.37 6.18
C ARG A 346 33.31 0.12 5.90
N GLN A 347 33.65 -1.02 5.30
CA GLN A 347 35.04 -1.33 4.93
C GLN A 347 35.62 -0.31 3.94
N ASN A 348 34.85 0.12 2.94
CA ASN A 348 35.26 1.17 2.01
C ASN A 348 35.45 2.51 2.72
N GLY A 349 34.58 2.85 3.68
CA GLY A 349 34.73 4.03 4.53
C GLY A 349 36.03 4.00 5.33
N ASP A 350 36.32 2.88 5.99
CA ASP A 350 37.55 2.70 6.76
C ASP A 350 38.81 2.80 5.89
N LEU A 351 38.78 2.20 4.70
CA LEU A 351 39.89 2.29 3.73
C LEU A 351 40.09 3.72 3.22
N ARG A 352 39.01 4.45 2.94
CA ARG A 352 39.09 5.88 2.58
C ARG A 352 39.68 6.71 3.72
N ASN A 353 39.25 6.49 4.96
CA ASN A 353 39.80 7.18 6.12
C ASN A 353 41.29 6.87 6.33
N LYS A 354 41.71 5.61 6.13
CA LYS A 354 43.12 5.25 6.16
C LYS A 354 43.91 5.95 5.07
N MET A 355 43.36 6.01 3.86
CA MET A 355 43.99 6.72 2.74
C MET A 355 44.15 8.21 3.05
N THR A 356 43.15 8.87 3.63
CA THR A 356 43.25 10.30 3.99
C THR A 356 44.29 10.53 5.08
N VAL A 357 44.32 9.69 6.13
CA VAL A 357 45.35 9.79 7.19
C VAL A 357 46.74 9.61 6.61
N LEU A 358 46.95 8.59 5.76
CA LEU A 358 48.26 8.38 5.13
C LEU A 358 48.65 9.53 4.18
N GLN A 359 47.69 10.16 3.51
CA GLN A 359 47.95 11.36 2.70
C GLN A 359 48.35 12.56 3.56
N GLU A 360 47.69 12.77 4.70
CA GLU A 360 48.04 13.81 5.66
C GLU A 360 49.43 13.57 6.27
N ASP A 361 49.71 12.34 6.69
CA ASP A 361 51.02 11.94 7.21
C ASP A 361 52.11 12.14 6.15
N LEU A 362 51.85 11.78 4.89
CA LEU A 362 52.80 12.02 3.80
C LEU A 362 53.05 13.51 3.61
N ALA A 363 52.01 14.34 3.58
CA ALA A 363 52.15 15.80 3.45
C ALA A 363 52.93 16.41 4.63
N ASN A 364 52.68 15.92 5.85
CA ASN A 364 53.43 16.32 7.05
C ASN A 364 54.90 15.92 6.94
N ASN A 365 55.19 14.68 6.52
CA ASN A 365 56.55 14.20 6.32
C ASN A 365 57.28 15.00 5.22
N GLU A 366 56.61 15.29 4.10
CA GLU A 366 57.15 16.15 3.04
C GLU A 366 57.44 17.58 3.54
N ALA A 367 56.58 18.15 4.38
CA ALA A 367 56.80 19.44 5.00
C ALA A 367 58.02 19.43 5.94
N VAL A 368 58.13 18.41 6.80
CA VAL A 368 59.28 18.22 7.70
C VAL A 368 60.57 18.07 6.89
N GLN A 369 60.56 17.30 5.80
CA GLN A 369 61.72 17.18 4.91
C GLN A 369 62.09 18.52 4.27
N LYS A 370 61.11 19.28 3.78
CA LYS A 370 61.35 20.63 3.22
C LYS A 370 61.99 21.55 4.25
N ASP A 371 61.53 21.51 5.50
CA ASP A 371 62.08 22.34 6.58
C ASP A 371 63.47 21.87 7.03
N PHE A 372 63.74 20.56 7.03
CA PHE A 372 65.08 20.03 7.25
C PHE A 372 66.05 20.47 6.15
N VAL A 373 65.64 20.45 4.88
CA VAL A 373 66.43 20.95 3.75
C VAL A 373 66.69 22.46 3.91
N LYS A 374 65.69 23.27 4.25
CA LYS A 374 65.90 24.71 4.52
C LYS A 374 66.87 24.94 5.67
N LEU A 375 66.73 24.19 6.77
CA LEU A 375 67.59 24.32 7.95
C LEU A 375 69.03 23.93 7.63
N SER A 376 69.23 22.81 6.93
CA SER A 376 70.56 22.35 6.49
C SER A 376 71.23 23.34 5.53
N GLN A 377 70.48 23.92 4.57
CA GLN A 377 70.98 24.98 3.69
C GLN A 377 71.34 26.25 4.48
N SER A 378 70.49 26.67 5.42
CA SER A 378 70.74 27.82 6.29
C SER A 378 71.99 27.61 7.14
N LEU A 379 72.17 26.41 7.72
CA LEU A 379 73.35 26.05 8.48
C LEU A 379 74.61 26.02 7.59
N GLN A 380 74.53 25.49 6.37
CA GLN A 380 75.64 25.53 5.41
C GLN A 380 76.03 26.98 5.06
N MET A 381 75.05 27.85 4.83
CA MET A 381 75.31 29.28 4.61
C MET A 381 75.95 29.95 5.82
N GLN A 382 75.49 29.63 7.05
CA GLN A 382 76.09 30.14 8.27
C GLN A 382 77.53 29.65 8.46
N LEU A 383 77.79 28.36 8.20
CA LEU A 383 79.13 27.78 8.26
C LEU A 383 80.06 28.39 7.20
N GLU A 384 79.58 28.65 5.99
CA GLU A 384 80.34 29.32 4.94
C GLU A 384 80.62 30.80 5.29
N LYS A 385 79.66 31.47 5.94
CA LYS A 385 79.86 32.83 6.49
C LYS A 385 80.91 32.85 7.61
N ILE A 386 80.96 31.82 8.45
CA ILE A 386 82.01 31.66 9.47
C ILE A 386 83.37 31.38 8.80
N ARG A 387 83.42 30.49 7.79
CA ARG A 387 84.66 30.19 7.05
C ARG A 387 85.25 31.39 6.30
N SER A 388 84.39 32.21 5.69
CA SER A 388 84.79 33.45 5.01
C SER A 388 85.19 34.58 5.95
N ALA A 389 84.76 34.53 7.22
CA ALA A 389 85.25 35.43 8.26
C ALA A 389 86.66 35.07 8.78
N ASP A 390 87.24 33.94 8.34
CA ASP A 390 88.42 33.33 8.97
C ASP A 390 89.75 33.63 8.24
N THR A 391 89.99 34.91 7.90
CA THR A 391 91.32 35.38 7.43
C THR A 391 92.16 36.05 8.51
N GLN A 392 91.74 36.01 9.78
CA GLN A 392 92.52 36.58 10.88
C GLN A 392 92.37 35.77 12.19
N VAL A 393 93.20 34.74 12.36
CA VAL A 393 93.30 34.02 13.64
C VAL A 393 93.98 34.94 14.66
N ARG A 394 93.21 35.48 15.62
CA ARG A 394 93.74 36.25 16.75
C ARG A 394 94.20 35.28 17.84
N TRP A 395 95.51 35.14 18.01
CA TRP A 395 96.09 34.41 19.13
C TRP A 395 95.70 35.11 20.43
N GLN A 396 95.03 34.39 21.34
CA GLN A 396 94.50 34.98 22.57
C GLN A 396 95.64 35.14 23.58
N ASP A 397 95.77 36.32 24.16
CA ASP A 397 96.79 36.57 25.19
C ASP A 397 96.43 35.87 26.50
N ASP A 398 97.44 35.35 27.19
CA ASP A 398 97.24 34.57 28.41
C ASP A 398 96.56 35.38 29.51
N ASP A 399 96.77 36.70 29.55
CA ASP A 399 96.22 37.59 30.58
C ASP A 399 94.72 37.86 30.44
N ASP A 400 94.14 37.60 29.25
CA ASP A 400 92.72 37.88 28.95
C ASP A 400 91.79 36.71 29.31
N VAL A 401 92.31 35.60 29.84
CA VAL A 401 91.55 34.36 30.04
C VAL A 401 91.76 33.76 31.42
N ASP A 402 90.75 33.87 32.27
CA ASP A 402 90.77 33.25 33.60
C ASP A 402 90.18 31.83 33.61
N GLN A 403 89.40 31.45 32.57
CA GLN A 403 88.67 30.19 32.53
C GLN A 403 88.91 29.41 31.23
N CYS A 404 88.98 28.08 31.33
CA CYS A 404 89.08 27.23 30.14
C CYS A 404 87.83 27.37 29.25
N ALA A 405 88.01 27.70 27.97
CA ALA A 405 86.91 27.93 27.04
C ALA A 405 85.98 26.71 26.81
N ASN A 406 86.43 25.48 27.11
CA ASN A 406 85.59 24.28 27.01
C ASN A 406 84.89 23.94 28.34
N CYS A 407 85.66 23.69 29.41
CA CYS A 407 85.09 23.21 30.68
C CYS A 407 84.71 24.32 31.67
N LYS A 408 84.95 25.59 31.34
CA LYS A 408 84.65 26.79 32.17
C LYS A 408 85.25 26.78 33.58
N LYS A 409 86.27 25.95 33.82
CA LYS A 409 87.00 25.90 35.11
C LYS A 409 88.15 26.91 35.10
N ASP A 410 88.34 27.60 36.22
CA ASP A 410 89.40 28.60 36.39
C ASP A 410 90.81 28.01 36.22
N PHE A 411 91.70 28.78 35.62
CA PHE A 411 93.12 28.46 35.55
C PHE A 411 93.78 28.71 36.91
N THR A 412 94.66 27.79 37.31
CA THR A 412 95.36 27.83 38.59
C THR A 412 96.81 27.42 38.36
N VAL A 413 97.70 27.58 39.35
CA VAL A 413 99.13 27.24 39.21
C VAL A 413 99.34 25.78 38.74
N THR A 414 98.45 24.86 39.11
CA THR A 414 98.47 23.45 38.68
C THR A 414 97.76 23.20 37.36
N ARG A 415 96.84 24.09 36.93
CA ARG A 415 96.11 24.02 35.66
C ARG A 415 96.63 25.10 34.71
N ARG A 416 97.62 24.74 33.89
CA ARG A 416 98.27 25.65 32.95
C ARG A 416 97.40 25.97 31.73
N LYS A 417 97.52 27.21 31.25
CA LYS A 417 96.92 27.72 30.00
C LYS A 417 97.62 27.09 28.79
N GLN A 418 96.86 26.62 27.79
CA GLN A 418 97.38 26.01 26.56
C GLN A 418 96.52 26.44 25.35
N HIS A 419 97.14 27.02 24.33
CA HIS A 419 96.43 27.44 23.12
C HIS A 419 96.11 26.29 22.18
N CYS A 420 94.92 26.32 21.59
CA CYS A 420 94.61 25.55 20.41
C CYS A 420 95.41 26.09 19.22
N ARG A 421 96.20 25.24 18.57
CA ARG A 421 97.05 25.65 17.42
C ARG A 421 96.28 25.92 16.13
N HIS A 422 94.95 25.76 16.15
CA HIS A 422 94.08 26.07 15.02
C HIS A 422 93.27 27.35 15.23
N CYS A 423 92.55 27.48 16.34
CA CYS A 423 91.71 28.66 16.62
C CYS A 423 92.36 29.72 17.54
N GLY A 424 93.52 29.45 18.14
CA GLY A 424 94.23 30.42 19.00
C GLY A 424 93.62 30.66 20.39
N THR A 425 92.49 30.02 20.73
CA THR A 425 91.83 30.12 22.05
C THR A 425 92.54 29.28 23.13
N ILE A 426 92.44 29.70 24.40
CA ILE A 426 93.10 29.04 25.54
C ILE A 426 92.22 27.97 26.20
N TYR A 427 92.82 26.79 26.43
CA TYR A 427 92.21 25.63 27.07
C TYR A 427 93.11 25.06 28.17
N CYS A 428 92.54 24.26 29.07
CA CYS A 428 93.34 23.44 30.00
C CYS A 428 93.83 22.17 29.31
N GLN A 429 94.92 21.59 29.83
CA GLN A 429 95.53 20.37 29.27
C GLN A 429 94.54 19.21 29.02
N PRO A 430 93.57 18.90 29.92
CA PRO A 430 92.56 17.87 29.65
C PRO A 430 91.67 18.17 28.43
N CYS A 431 91.35 19.44 28.20
CA CYS A 431 90.52 19.90 27.09
C CYS A 431 91.28 20.09 25.78
N LEU A 432 92.62 20.00 25.81
CA LEU A 432 93.51 20.10 24.65
C LEU A 432 94.30 18.78 24.44
N SER A 433 93.59 17.67 24.54
CA SER A 433 94.16 16.31 24.52
C SER A 433 94.37 15.75 23.12
N LYS A 434 93.70 16.30 22.11
CA LYS A 434 93.74 15.80 20.73
C LYS A 434 94.73 16.59 19.86
N SER A 435 95.31 15.93 18.87
CA SER A 435 96.24 16.54 17.93
C SER A 435 95.90 16.18 16.49
N VAL A 436 96.00 17.15 15.59
CA VAL A 436 95.77 16.98 14.15
C VAL A 436 97.05 17.31 13.38
N PRO A 437 97.32 16.66 12.23
CA PRO A 437 98.45 17.03 11.38
C PRO A 437 98.24 18.45 10.81
N SER A 438 99.17 19.37 11.09
CA SER A 438 99.08 20.76 10.63
C SER A 438 100.39 21.25 9.98
N GLY A 439 100.25 22.16 9.01
CA GLY A 439 101.34 22.72 8.20
C GLY A 439 101.87 21.79 7.09
N PRO A 440 102.80 22.27 6.23
CA PRO A 440 103.31 21.53 5.07
C PRO A 440 103.97 20.19 5.42
N ASN A 441 104.57 20.12 6.63
CA ASN A 441 105.32 18.95 7.11
C ASN A 441 104.46 18.01 8.00
N ARG A 442 103.14 18.18 8.03
CA ARG A 442 102.17 17.35 8.80
C ARG A 442 102.58 17.08 10.25
N LYS A 443 103.10 18.11 10.94
CA LYS A 443 103.49 17.96 12.35
C LYS A 443 102.23 17.89 13.24
N PRO A 444 102.21 17.07 14.30
CA PRO A 444 101.07 16.99 15.20
C PRO A 444 100.90 18.31 15.96
N ALA A 445 99.78 18.98 15.73
CA ALA A 445 99.40 20.22 16.40
C ALA A 445 98.22 19.96 17.33
N ARG A 446 98.36 20.30 18.62
CA ARG A 446 97.27 20.17 19.60
C ARG A 446 96.14 21.15 19.29
N VAL A 447 94.92 20.64 19.25
CA VAL A 447 93.71 21.40 18.94
C VAL A 447 92.60 21.06 19.92
N CYS A 448 91.66 21.99 20.11
CA CYS A 448 90.48 21.73 20.94
C CYS A 448 89.53 20.73 20.26
N ASP A 449 88.58 20.19 21.02
CA ASP A 449 87.63 19.19 20.52
C ASP A 449 86.82 19.67 19.31
N VAL A 450 86.41 20.94 19.30
CA VAL A 450 85.67 21.55 18.19
C VAL A 450 86.53 21.58 16.92
N CYS A 451 87.76 22.10 17.03
CA CYS A 451 88.70 22.16 15.91
C CYS A 451 89.11 20.76 15.42
N HIS A 452 89.22 19.78 16.32
CA HIS A 452 89.50 18.40 15.94
C HIS A 452 88.39 17.84 15.05
N THR A 453 87.13 18.02 15.43
CA THR A 453 85.98 17.58 14.62
C THR A 453 85.91 18.30 13.28
N LEU A 454 86.23 19.60 13.23
CA LEU A 454 86.21 20.37 11.97
C LEU A 454 87.35 19.99 11.01
N LEU A 455 88.52 19.61 11.54
CA LEU A 455 89.72 19.30 10.75
C LEU A 455 89.91 17.82 10.40
N VAL A 456 89.20 16.90 11.07
CA VAL A 456 89.29 15.45 10.83
C VAL A 456 87.96 14.95 10.26
N GLN A 457 87.96 14.66 8.96
CA GLN A 457 86.75 14.28 8.19
C GLN A 457 86.09 12.96 8.66
N ASP A 458 86.82 12.07 9.32
CA ASP A 458 86.32 10.77 9.79
C ASP A 458 85.89 10.75 11.27
N THR A 459 85.75 11.90 11.93
CA THR A 459 85.26 11.95 13.32
C THR A 459 83.82 12.40 13.43
N ALA A 460 83.03 11.64 14.21
CA ALA A 460 81.64 11.99 14.54
C ALA A 460 81.55 13.44 15.07
N PRO A 461 80.51 14.21 14.68
CA PRO A 461 80.34 15.59 15.11
C PRO A 461 80.42 15.73 16.62
N TYR A 462 81.10 16.77 17.13
CA TYR A 462 81.21 17.07 18.57
C TYR A 462 79.84 17.12 19.27
N PHE A 463 78.81 17.52 18.53
CA PHE A 463 77.40 17.60 18.99
C PHE A 463 76.64 16.27 19.00
N SER A 464 77.26 15.15 18.60
CA SER A 464 76.62 13.83 18.59
C SER A 464 76.85 13.03 19.88
N ARG A 465 77.41 13.64 20.93
CA ARG A 465 77.56 13.00 22.25
C ARG A 465 76.46 13.47 23.18
N GLU A 466 75.46 12.59 23.27
CA GLU A 466 74.33 12.51 24.20
C GLU A 466 73.24 13.60 24.11
N PRO A 467 71.96 13.21 23.96
CA PRO A 467 70.83 14.12 24.04
C PRO A 467 70.69 14.65 25.48
N PRO A 468 70.21 15.90 25.68
CA PRO A 468 69.85 16.35 27.02
C PRO A 468 68.81 15.39 27.60
N GLN A 469 69.08 14.86 28.81
CA GLN A 469 68.04 14.20 29.58
C GLN A 469 66.90 15.19 29.76
N SER A 470 65.76 14.87 29.17
CA SER A 470 64.54 15.64 29.32
C SER A 470 64.15 15.63 30.80
N PRO A 471 63.63 16.73 31.35
CA PRO A 471 63.09 16.75 32.70
C PRO A 471 61.90 15.81 32.87
#